data_AF-A0A9P5T2M5-F1
#
_entry.id   AF-A0A9P5T2M5-F1
#
_cell.length_a   1.000
_cell.length_b   1.000
_cell.length_c   1.000
_cell.angle_alpha   90.00
_cell.angle_beta   90.00
_cell.angle_gamma   90.00
#
_symmetry.space_group_name_H-M   'P 1'
#
loop_
_entity.id
_entity.type
_entity.pdbx_description
1 polymer ?
#
loop_
_entity_poly.entity_id
_entity_poly.type
_entity_poly.pdbx_seq_one_letter_code
_entity_poly.pdbx_strand_id
1 'polypeptide(L)'
;MALDLHHPFAKIANVIVYLTLLSGTLYSTFAGGASPDHESYISPAAFTFYIWTVIHFLLGGMIVYQWFTDKVYDAVRWHFVTASIFNAIWLALWTSGHTIWSMLPLFLATGAVSHIYYGLKQLDSAENDSLLSVIFLHLPFSLYHAWIFVLMIVNIVTVAAPVREDGPSFWAIVIVIAGLVFIASTVIGYIEYKQGDVAGALVLAWFLFGVFEHQTEPAIHWTALGLGIVVAVYTLKPFVFRLIGRQSAESAPLLG
;
A
#
# COMPACT_ATOMS: atom_id res chain seq x y z
N MET A 1 -17.03 21.42 15.11
CA MET A 1 -16.86 20.00 15.45
C MET A 1 -16.37 19.94 16.88
N ALA A 2 -17.10 19.29 17.80
CA ALA A 2 -16.66 19.16 19.18
C ALA A 2 -15.59 18.05 19.30
N LEU A 3 -14.76 18.11 20.34
CA LEU A 3 -13.82 17.04 20.65
C LEU A 3 -14.58 15.78 21.10
N ASP A 4 -14.16 14.65 20.57
CA ASP A 4 -14.62 13.31 20.92
C ASP A 4 -13.56 12.63 21.79
N LEU A 5 -13.90 12.45 23.07
CA LEU A 5 -13.02 11.89 24.09
C LEU A 5 -13.29 10.42 24.40
N HIS A 6 -14.13 9.74 23.62
CA HIS A 6 -14.31 8.30 23.77
C HIS A 6 -13.02 7.56 23.35
N HIS A 7 -12.80 6.38 23.94
CA HIS A 7 -11.64 5.53 23.68
C HIS A 7 -10.26 6.23 23.76
N PRO A 8 -9.98 7.02 24.81
CA PRO A 8 -8.78 7.88 24.86
C PRO A 8 -7.48 7.08 24.80
N PHE A 9 -7.45 5.88 25.40
CA PHE A 9 -6.26 5.02 25.36
C PHE A 9 -5.88 4.57 23.94
N ALA A 10 -6.87 4.22 23.11
CA ALA A 10 -6.61 3.83 21.72
C ALA A 10 -6.18 5.04 20.88
N LYS A 11 -6.80 6.21 21.09
CA LYS A 11 -6.42 7.45 20.38
C LYS A 11 -4.99 7.88 20.72
N ILE A 12 -4.61 7.82 22.01
CA ILE A 12 -3.25 8.11 22.46
C ILE A 12 -2.26 7.06 21.93
N ALA A 13 -2.62 5.77 21.96
CA ALA A 13 -1.76 4.73 21.40
C ALA A 13 -1.52 4.95 19.90
N ASN A 14 -2.55 5.31 19.12
CA ASN A 14 -2.42 5.69 17.71
C ASN A 14 -1.43 6.83 17.50
N VAL A 15 -1.48 7.88 18.33
CA VAL A 15 -0.52 9.01 18.28
C VAL A 15 0.91 8.50 18.50
N ILE A 16 1.12 7.69 19.54
CA ILE A 16 2.45 7.17 19.88
C ILE A 16 3.01 6.33 18.74
N VAL A 17 2.24 5.37 18.24
CA VAL A 17 2.72 4.47 17.17
C VAL A 17 2.90 5.17 15.84
N TYR A 18 2.11 6.21 15.55
CA TYR A 18 2.32 7.05 14.38
C TYR A 18 3.66 7.77 14.45
N LEU A 19 4.00 8.36 15.60
CA LEU A 19 5.26 9.06 15.79
C LEU A 19 6.46 8.12 15.67
N THR A 20 6.38 6.89 16.20
CA THR A 20 7.46 5.89 16.02
C THR A 20 7.57 5.40 14.59
N LEU A 21 6.46 5.13 13.91
CA LEU A 21 6.46 4.71 12.49
C LEU A 21 7.07 5.81 11.59
N LEU A 22 6.66 7.06 11.80
CA LEU A 22 7.22 8.22 11.13
C LEU A 22 8.72 8.34 11.40
N SER A 23 9.12 8.26 12.66
CA SER A 23 10.53 8.38 13.06
C SER A 23 11.39 7.27 12.43
N GLY A 24 10.92 6.03 12.43
CA GLY A 24 11.63 4.90 11.82
C GLY A 24 11.81 5.07 10.30
N THR A 25 10.79 5.59 9.62
CA THR A 25 10.84 5.86 8.18
C THR A 25 11.75 7.04 7.84
N LEU A 26 11.72 8.11 8.64
CA LEU A 26 12.62 9.25 8.46
C LEU A 26 14.06 8.84 8.74
N TYR A 27 14.29 8.06 9.80
CA TYR A 27 15.62 7.52 10.12
C TYR A 27 16.14 6.68 8.96
N SER A 28 15.35 5.73 8.45
CA SER A 28 15.79 4.91 7.31
C SER A 28 16.05 5.76 6.07
N THR A 29 15.21 6.75 5.76
CA THR A 29 15.38 7.61 4.58
C THR A 29 16.62 8.50 4.69
N PHE A 30 16.83 9.19 5.81
CA PHE A 30 17.93 10.15 5.98
C PHE A 30 19.26 9.51 6.38
N ALA A 31 19.27 8.33 6.99
CA ALA A 31 20.50 7.58 7.29
C ALA A 31 21.13 6.93 6.03
N GLY A 32 20.61 7.22 4.84
CA GLY A 32 21.06 6.64 3.56
C GLY A 32 20.20 5.43 3.16
N GLY A 33 18.87 5.63 3.11
CA GLY A 33 17.88 4.58 2.92
C GLY A 33 18.19 3.61 1.77
N ALA A 34 17.96 2.33 2.10
CA ALA A 34 18.50 1.15 1.43
C ALA A 34 20.03 1.06 1.61
N SER A 35 20.47 0.30 2.62
CA SER A 35 21.83 -0.27 2.53
C SER A 35 21.93 -0.98 1.17
N PRO A 36 23.02 -0.76 0.39
CA PRO A 36 23.30 -1.51 -0.85
C PRO A 36 23.15 -3.02 -0.68
N ASP A 37 23.25 -3.52 0.55
CA ASP A 37 23.18 -4.94 0.91
C ASP A 37 21.81 -5.60 0.71
N HIS A 38 20.74 -4.84 0.38
CA HIS A 38 19.39 -5.39 0.14
C HIS A 38 18.85 -5.07 -1.26
N GLU A 39 19.70 -4.70 -2.22
CA GLU A 39 19.28 -4.69 -3.62
C GLU A 39 18.89 -6.10 -4.08
N SER A 40 17.84 -6.16 -4.90
CA SER A 40 17.30 -7.42 -5.41
C SER A 40 16.76 -7.20 -6.81
N TYR A 41 16.60 -8.29 -7.56
CA TYR A 41 16.11 -8.26 -8.93
C TYR A 41 14.65 -7.76 -9.08
N ILE A 42 13.93 -7.53 -7.98
CA ILE A 42 12.59 -6.93 -7.96
C ILE A 42 12.56 -5.55 -7.31
N SER A 43 13.69 -5.05 -6.81
CA SER A 43 13.73 -3.76 -6.13
C SER A 43 13.33 -2.64 -7.10
N PRO A 44 12.49 -1.69 -6.67
CA PRO A 44 12.14 -0.54 -7.47
C PRO A 44 13.13 0.60 -7.24
N ALA A 45 13.05 1.61 -8.09
CA ALA A 45 13.74 2.88 -7.94
C ALA A 45 13.54 3.53 -6.57
N ALA A 46 14.54 4.28 -6.10
CA ALA A 46 14.49 4.96 -4.80
C ALA A 46 13.28 5.91 -4.67
N PHE A 47 12.86 6.57 -5.76
CA PHE A 47 11.71 7.47 -5.75
C PHE A 47 10.40 6.75 -5.40
N THR A 48 10.30 5.44 -5.64
CA THR A 48 9.10 4.65 -5.36
C THR A 48 8.75 4.67 -3.88
N PHE A 49 9.76 4.73 -3.01
CA PHE A 49 9.61 4.79 -1.56
C PHE A 49 9.01 6.12 -1.04
N TYR A 50 8.93 7.18 -1.87
CA TYR A 50 8.23 8.42 -1.50
C TYR A 50 6.73 8.24 -1.27
N ILE A 51 6.15 7.09 -1.65
CA ILE A 51 4.79 6.73 -1.24
C ILE A 51 4.63 6.72 0.29
N TRP A 52 5.69 6.40 1.04
CA TRP A 52 5.67 6.50 2.49
C TRP A 52 5.40 7.93 2.95
N THR A 53 5.99 8.95 2.32
CA THR A 53 5.73 10.35 2.68
C THR A 53 4.26 10.68 2.56
N VAL A 54 3.59 10.22 1.49
CA VAL A 54 2.15 10.42 1.27
C VAL A 54 1.33 9.68 2.33
N ILE A 55 1.66 8.42 2.62
CA ILE A 55 1.00 7.61 3.65
C ILE A 55 1.12 8.30 5.02
N HIS A 56 2.32 8.74 5.41
CA HIS A 56 2.56 9.39 6.70
C HIS A 56 1.85 10.74 6.83
N PHE A 57 1.75 11.51 5.75
CA PHE A 57 1.00 12.75 5.74
C PHE A 57 -0.49 12.49 5.99
N LEU A 58 -1.08 11.53 5.29
CA LEU A 58 -2.49 11.17 5.44
C LEU A 58 -2.79 10.52 6.80
N LEU A 59 -1.89 9.68 7.31
CA LEU A 59 -1.98 9.13 8.67
C LEU A 59 -1.87 10.25 9.72
N GLY A 60 -1.04 11.27 9.52
CA GLY A 60 -1.02 12.44 10.40
C GLY A 60 -2.37 13.16 10.44
N GLY A 61 -3.02 13.30 9.29
CA GLY A 61 -4.40 13.77 9.20
C GLY A 61 -5.40 12.87 9.94
N MET A 62 -5.27 11.54 9.83
CA MET A 62 -6.06 10.56 10.60
C MET A 62 -5.89 10.75 12.12
N ILE A 63 -4.65 10.95 12.58
CA ILE A 63 -4.33 11.17 13.99
C ILE A 63 -5.00 12.42 14.55
N VAL A 64 -5.18 13.46 13.73
CA VAL A 64 -5.96 14.65 14.10
C VAL A 64 -7.47 14.35 14.02
N TYR A 65 -7.91 13.69 12.95
CA TYR A 65 -9.33 13.42 12.69
C TYR A 65 -10.00 12.54 13.74
N GLN A 66 -9.31 11.57 14.33
CA GLN A 66 -9.85 10.67 15.36
C GLN A 66 -10.37 11.40 16.62
N TRP A 67 -9.91 12.63 16.87
CA TRP A 67 -10.36 13.46 18.00
C TRP A 67 -11.70 14.15 17.73
N PHE A 68 -12.25 13.98 16.53
CA PHE A 68 -13.50 14.60 16.12
C PHE A 68 -14.55 13.57 15.68
N THR A 69 -14.19 12.28 15.67
CA THR A 69 -15.11 11.19 15.31
C THR A 69 -14.68 9.84 15.88
N ASP A 70 -15.66 9.04 16.30
CA ASP A 70 -15.48 7.64 16.69
C ASP A 70 -15.30 6.67 15.50
N LYS A 71 -15.57 7.11 14.26
CA LYS A 71 -15.40 6.30 13.04
C LYS A 71 -14.00 5.71 12.91
N VAL A 72 -12.98 6.48 13.32
CA VAL A 72 -11.59 6.00 13.30
C VAL A 72 -11.42 4.84 14.26
N TYR A 73 -11.95 4.94 15.48
CA TYR A 73 -11.85 3.85 16.45
C TYR A 73 -12.57 2.59 15.98
N ASP A 74 -13.78 2.73 15.42
CA ASP A 74 -14.58 1.59 14.96
C ASP A 74 -13.89 0.77 13.87
N ALA A 75 -13.22 1.47 12.94
CA ALA A 75 -12.51 0.87 11.83
C ALA A 75 -11.10 0.38 12.18
N VAL A 76 -10.33 1.19 12.91
CA VAL A 76 -8.91 0.96 13.13
C VAL A 76 -8.68 0.08 14.36
N ARG A 77 -9.38 0.37 15.46
CA ARG A 77 -9.21 -0.28 16.77
C ARG A 77 -7.73 -0.38 17.14
N TRP A 78 -7.30 -1.54 17.65
CA TRP A 78 -5.90 -1.83 17.99
C TRP A 78 -5.05 -2.30 16.80
N HIS A 79 -5.63 -2.45 15.60
CA HIS A 79 -4.89 -3.00 14.47
C HIS A 79 -3.80 -2.07 13.97
N PHE A 80 -3.96 -0.74 14.06
CA PHE A 80 -2.89 0.19 13.66
C PHE A 80 -1.70 0.15 14.61
N VAL A 81 -1.96 -0.03 15.91
CA VAL A 81 -0.92 -0.26 16.92
C VAL A 81 -0.18 -1.56 16.62
N THR A 82 -0.91 -2.66 16.40
CA THR A 82 -0.34 -3.96 16.02
C THR A 82 0.50 -3.87 14.74
N ALA A 83 -0.05 -3.24 13.69
CA ALA A 83 0.64 -3.05 12.42
C ALA A 83 1.94 -2.28 12.58
N SER A 84 1.93 -1.20 13.37
CA SER A 84 3.10 -0.34 13.58
C SER A 84 4.20 -1.04 14.38
N ILE A 85 3.83 -1.80 15.42
CA ILE A 85 4.80 -2.58 16.21
C ILE A 85 5.48 -3.62 15.33
N PHE A 86 4.70 -4.41 14.60
CA PHE A 86 5.27 -5.43 13.73
C PHE A 86 6.04 -4.85 12.54
N ASN A 87 5.63 -3.69 12.01
CA ASN A 87 6.42 -2.99 11.00
C ASN A 87 7.79 -2.55 11.54
N ALA A 88 7.85 -2.02 12.76
CA ALA A 88 9.12 -1.66 13.39
C ALA A 88 10.03 -2.88 13.63
N ILE A 89 9.46 -4.01 14.09
CA ILE A 89 10.21 -5.26 14.26
C ILE A 89 10.71 -5.78 12.90
N TRP A 90 9.88 -5.76 11.86
CA TRP A 90 10.28 -6.13 10.51
C TRP A 90 11.47 -5.27 10.04
N LEU A 91 11.38 -3.95 10.17
CA LEU A 91 12.43 -3.05 9.72
C LEU A 91 13.75 -3.30 10.46
N ALA A 92 13.69 -3.52 11.78
CA ALA A 92 14.87 -3.85 12.59
C ALA A 92 15.52 -5.18 12.18
N LEU A 93 14.73 -6.22 11.92
CA LEU A 93 15.24 -7.52 11.47
C LEU A 93 15.79 -7.44 10.03
N TRP A 94 15.09 -6.73 9.15
CA TRP A 94 15.53 -6.55 7.76
C TRP A 94 16.85 -5.81 7.69
N THR A 95 16.94 -4.65 8.35
CA THR A 95 18.16 -3.82 8.37
C THR A 95 19.36 -4.50 9.04
N SER A 96 19.13 -5.50 9.90
CA SER A 96 20.19 -6.32 10.52
C SER A 96 20.56 -7.58 9.72
N GLY A 97 20.02 -7.75 8.51
CA GLY A 97 20.32 -8.88 7.62
C GLY A 97 19.56 -10.17 7.92
N HIS A 98 18.64 -10.17 8.88
CA HIS A 98 17.82 -11.33 9.25
C HIS A 98 16.58 -11.47 8.34
N THR A 99 16.78 -11.51 7.02
CA THR A 99 15.75 -11.38 5.98
C THR A 99 14.65 -12.45 6.01
N ILE A 100 14.97 -13.69 6.41
CA ILE A 100 13.95 -14.75 6.57
C ILE A 100 13.10 -14.50 7.82
N TRP A 101 13.72 -14.13 8.93
CA TRP A 101 13.02 -13.90 10.20
C TRP A 101 12.17 -12.62 10.18
N SER A 102 12.54 -11.63 9.37
CA SER A 102 11.74 -10.43 9.16
C SER A 102 10.41 -10.70 8.45
N MET A 103 10.25 -11.83 7.75
CA MET A 103 9.02 -12.15 7.03
C MET A 103 7.81 -12.32 7.96
N LEU A 104 7.99 -12.98 9.11
CA LEU A 104 6.91 -13.20 10.06
C LEU A 104 6.27 -11.89 10.57
N PRO A 105 7.03 -10.93 11.12
CA PRO A 105 6.45 -9.65 11.52
C PRO A 105 5.89 -8.87 10.32
N LEU A 106 6.47 -8.97 9.12
CA LEU A 106 5.89 -8.34 7.93
C LEU A 106 4.50 -8.91 7.57
N PHE A 107 4.31 -10.23 7.67
CA PHE A 107 3.02 -10.88 7.44
C PHE A 107 2.00 -10.47 8.49
N LEU A 108 2.40 -10.37 9.76
CA LEU A 108 1.54 -9.91 10.86
C LEU A 108 1.14 -8.44 10.69
N ALA A 109 2.07 -7.59 10.28
CA ALA A 109 1.80 -6.19 9.96
C ALA A 109 0.84 -6.07 8.77
N THR A 110 1.09 -6.84 7.70
CA THR A 110 0.22 -6.88 6.51
C THR A 110 -1.19 -7.32 6.90
N GLY A 111 -1.35 -8.40 7.67
CA GLY A 111 -2.65 -8.87 8.14
C GLY A 111 -3.40 -7.83 8.99
N ALA A 112 -2.69 -7.12 9.87
CA ALA A 112 -3.27 -6.04 10.66
C ALA A 112 -3.76 -4.87 9.80
N VAL A 113 -2.98 -4.46 8.79
CA VAL A 113 -3.40 -3.43 7.83
C VAL A 113 -4.56 -3.91 6.95
N SER A 114 -4.56 -5.18 6.52
CA SER A 114 -5.66 -5.78 5.77
C SER A 114 -6.97 -5.79 6.58
N HIS A 115 -6.91 -6.08 7.88
CA HIS A 115 -8.08 -5.99 8.76
C HIS A 115 -8.69 -4.58 8.78
N ILE A 116 -7.86 -3.54 8.85
CA ILE A 116 -8.32 -2.15 8.78
C ILE A 116 -8.93 -1.87 7.41
N TYR A 117 -8.22 -2.22 6.33
CA TYR A 117 -8.64 -1.97 4.95
C TYR A 117 -10.00 -2.62 4.63
N TYR A 118 -10.16 -3.92 4.91
CA TYR A 118 -11.42 -4.61 4.65
C TYR A 118 -12.52 -4.22 5.62
N GLY A 119 -12.19 -3.81 6.85
CA GLY A 119 -13.13 -3.23 7.81
C GLY A 119 -13.72 -1.92 7.28
N LEU A 120 -12.86 -1.02 6.79
CA LEU A 120 -13.28 0.23 6.15
C LEU A 120 -14.18 0.00 4.94
N LYS A 121 -13.81 -0.94 4.06
CA LYS A 121 -14.66 -1.31 2.91
C LYS A 121 -16.00 -1.93 3.31
N GLN A 122 -16.16 -2.44 4.54
CA GLN A 122 -17.44 -2.91 5.07
C GLN A 122 -18.30 -1.76 5.59
N LEU A 123 -17.69 -0.78 6.27
CA LEU A 123 -18.37 0.41 6.78
C LEU A 123 -18.84 1.34 5.64
N ASP A 124 -18.04 1.47 4.57
CA ASP A 124 -18.37 2.25 3.36
C ASP A 124 -19.70 1.87 2.69
N SER A 125 -20.14 0.62 2.86
CA SER A 125 -21.38 0.14 2.24
C SER A 125 -22.63 0.66 2.94
N ALA A 126 -22.50 1.33 4.08
CA ALA A 126 -23.61 1.70 4.97
C ALA A 126 -23.89 3.22 5.10
N GLU A 127 -22.99 4.13 4.70
CA GLU A 127 -23.16 5.58 4.95
C GLU A 127 -22.68 6.51 3.80
N ASN A 128 -23.27 7.71 3.74
CA ASN A 128 -22.76 8.86 2.97
C ASN A 128 -21.49 9.40 3.65
N ASP A 129 -20.35 8.85 3.30
CA ASP A 129 -19.10 9.18 3.95
C ASP A 129 -18.66 10.62 3.66
N SER A 130 -18.27 11.35 4.71
CA SER A 130 -17.81 12.74 4.57
C SER A 130 -16.48 12.79 3.83
N LEU A 131 -16.19 13.91 3.15
CA LEU A 131 -14.90 14.08 2.46
C LEU A 131 -13.70 13.89 3.41
N LEU A 132 -13.85 14.29 4.67
CA LEU A 132 -12.82 14.10 5.70
C LEU A 132 -12.61 12.61 6.03
N SER A 133 -13.68 11.81 6.07
CA SER A 133 -13.60 10.35 6.23
C SER A 133 -12.84 9.72 5.06
N VAL A 134 -13.20 10.09 3.83
CA VAL A 134 -12.52 9.56 2.64
C VAL A 134 -11.02 9.89 2.66
N ILE A 135 -10.65 11.14 2.93
CA ILE A 135 -9.25 11.60 2.87
C ILE A 135 -8.43 11.10 4.06
N PHE A 136 -8.95 11.15 5.29
CA PHE A 136 -8.17 10.88 6.50
C PHE A 136 -8.45 9.51 7.13
N LEU A 137 -9.37 8.72 6.58
CA LEU A 137 -9.62 7.37 7.07
C LEU A 137 -9.46 6.33 5.95
N HIS A 138 -10.11 6.50 4.79
CA HIS A 138 -10.07 5.48 3.73
C HIS A 138 -8.76 5.53 2.93
N LEU A 139 -8.36 6.72 2.47
CA LEU A 139 -7.19 6.91 1.62
C LEU A 139 -5.86 6.45 2.26
N PRO A 140 -5.51 6.81 3.52
CA PRO A 140 -4.24 6.37 4.11
C PRO A 140 -4.13 4.83 4.18
N PHE A 141 -5.19 4.14 4.59
CA PHE A 141 -5.17 2.68 4.74
C PHE A 141 -5.30 1.95 3.41
N SER A 142 -5.90 2.55 2.38
CA SER A 142 -5.83 2.06 1.00
C SER A 142 -4.38 2.06 0.49
N LEU A 143 -3.70 3.21 0.57
CA LEU A 143 -2.31 3.32 0.12
C LEU A 143 -1.38 2.44 0.94
N TYR A 144 -1.57 2.40 2.27
CA TYR A 144 -0.75 1.57 3.16
C TYR A 144 -0.96 0.08 2.89
N HIS A 145 -2.20 -0.38 2.70
CA HIS A 145 -2.48 -1.78 2.39
C HIS A 145 -1.83 -2.22 1.08
N ALA A 146 -1.93 -1.42 0.01
CA ALA A 146 -1.28 -1.72 -1.26
C ALA A 146 0.24 -1.74 -1.12
N TRP A 147 0.81 -0.76 -0.43
CA TRP A 147 2.26 -0.67 -0.27
C TRP A 147 2.85 -1.78 0.60
N ILE A 148 2.24 -2.10 1.74
CA ILE A 148 2.75 -3.17 2.61
C ILE A 148 2.62 -4.55 1.94
N PHE A 149 1.58 -4.75 1.12
CA PHE A 149 1.45 -5.94 0.28
C PHE A 149 2.59 -6.03 -0.75
N VAL A 150 2.90 -4.94 -1.45
CA VAL A 150 4.06 -4.88 -2.36
C VAL A 150 5.36 -5.22 -1.62
N LEU A 151 5.61 -4.62 -0.46
CA LEU A 151 6.79 -4.92 0.36
C LEU A 151 6.86 -6.39 0.74
N MET A 152 5.72 -7.00 1.10
CA MET A 152 5.63 -8.42 1.41
C MET A 152 6.11 -9.29 0.23
N ILE A 153 5.66 -9.00 -0.98
CA ILE A 153 6.08 -9.75 -2.18
C ILE A 153 7.55 -9.49 -2.52
N VAL A 154 8.01 -8.24 -2.43
CA VAL A 154 9.42 -7.89 -2.61
C VAL A 154 10.30 -8.70 -1.65
N ASN A 155 9.95 -8.75 -0.36
CA ASN A 155 10.72 -9.50 0.65
C ASN A 155 10.77 -11.00 0.34
N ILE A 156 9.63 -11.60 -0.06
CA ILE A 156 9.57 -13.01 -0.47
C ILE A 156 10.49 -13.26 -1.68
N VAL A 157 10.41 -12.42 -2.71
CA VAL A 157 11.19 -12.56 -3.94
C VAL A 157 12.68 -12.33 -3.68
N THR A 158 13.06 -11.35 -2.85
CA THR A 158 14.45 -11.10 -2.47
C THR A 158 15.08 -12.33 -1.80
N VAL A 159 14.35 -13.00 -0.91
CA VAL A 159 14.83 -14.24 -0.27
C VAL A 159 14.87 -15.41 -1.26
N ALA A 160 13.89 -15.52 -2.15
CA ALA A 160 13.79 -16.63 -3.10
C ALA A 160 14.72 -16.51 -4.33
N ALA A 161 15.10 -15.29 -4.70
CA ALA A 161 15.93 -14.97 -5.85
C ALA A 161 17.09 -14.02 -5.45
N PRO A 162 18.05 -14.51 -4.64
CA PRO A 162 19.15 -13.68 -4.15
C PRO A 162 20.07 -13.22 -5.28
N VAL A 163 20.67 -12.04 -5.11
CA VAL A 163 21.66 -11.47 -6.04
C VAL A 163 22.94 -12.31 -6.04
N ARG A 164 23.57 -12.41 -7.21
CA ARG A 164 24.78 -13.20 -7.44
C ARG A 164 25.78 -12.41 -8.28
N GLU A 165 27.07 -12.68 -8.13
CA GLU A 165 28.13 -12.00 -8.89
C GLU A 165 28.06 -12.28 -10.40
N ASP A 166 27.59 -13.46 -10.80
CA ASP A 166 27.41 -13.87 -12.20
C ASP A 166 26.09 -13.37 -12.82
N GLY A 167 25.29 -12.60 -12.08
CA GLY A 167 24.00 -12.09 -12.51
C GLY A 167 22.81 -13.01 -12.19
N PRO A 168 21.60 -12.66 -12.68
CA PRO A 168 20.39 -13.42 -12.36
C PRO A 168 20.39 -14.76 -13.09
N SER A 169 20.18 -15.84 -12.32
CA SER A 169 19.90 -17.15 -12.92
C SER A 169 18.54 -17.15 -13.63
N PHE A 170 18.33 -18.09 -14.56
CA PHE A 170 17.03 -18.29 -15.20
C PHE A 170 15.88 -18.41 -14.19
N TRP A 171 16.08 -19.17 -13.10
CA TRP A 171 15.07 -19.33 -12.05
C TRP A 171 14.82 -18.04 -11.26
N ALA A 172 15.85 -17.23 -11.02
CA ALA A 172 15.70 -15.92 -10.38
C ALA A 172 14.80 -15.01 -11.23
N ILE A 173 15.03 -14.96 -12.54
CA ILE A 173 14.20 -14.18 -13.48
C ILE A 173 12.75 -14.67 -13.45
N VAL A 174 12.52 -15.98 -13.49
CA VAL A 174 11.17 -16.58 -13.44
C VAL A 174 10.45 -16.21 -12.14
N ILE A 175 11.13 -16.29 -10.99
CA ILE A 175 10.55 -15.95 -9.69
C ILE A 175 10.19 -14.45 -9.62
N VAL A 176 11.06 -13.58 -10.11
CA VAL A 176 10.80 -12.13 -10.15
C VAL A 176 9.61 -11.82 -11.03
N ILE A 177 9.57 -12.36 -12.25
CA ILE A 177 8.44 -12.17 -13.18
C ILE A 177 7.14 -12.69 -12.55
N ALA A 178 7.17 -13.86 -11.90
CA ALA A 178 6.00 -14.38 -11.19
C ALA A 178 5.53 -13.43 -10.08
N GLY A 179 6.47 -12.84 -9.32
CA GLY A 179 6.16 -11.83 -8.31
C GLY A 179 5.52 -10.56 -8.91
N LEU A 180 6.07 -10.04 -10.01
CA LEU A 180 5.52 -8.87 -10.71
C LEU A 180 4.13 -9.14 -11.26
N VAL A 181 3.91 -10.31 -11.89
CA VAL A 181 2.60 -10.73 -12.39
C VAL A 181 1.61 -10.88 -11.24
N PHE A 182 2.03 -11.46 -10.11
CA PHE A 182 1.18 -11.59 -8.93
C PHE A 182 0.73 -10.22 -8.41
N ILE A 183 1.68 -9.29 -8.21
CA ILE A 183 1.37 -7.90 -7.83
C ILE A 183 0.40 -7.27 -8.83
N ALA A 184 0.70 -7.33 -10.13
CA ALA A 184 -0.13 -6.75 -11.17
C ALA A 184 -1.55 -7.34 -11.17
N SER A 185 -1.70 -8.65 -10.96
CA SER A 185 -3.00 -9.33 -10.93
C SER A 185 -3.90 -8.86 -9.79
N THR A 186 -3.32 -8.39 -8.68
CA THR A 186 -4.10 -7.90 -7.53
C THR A 186 -4.87 -6.62 -7.82
N VAL A 187 -4.56 -5.91 -8.91
CA VAL A 187 -5.36 -4.75 -9.38
C VAL A 187 -6.84 -5.11 -9.54
N ILE A 188 -7.15 -6.35 -9.94
CA ILE A 188 -8.52 -6.84 -10.07
C ILE A 188 -9.22 -6.79 -8.72
N GLY A 189 -8.55 -7.23 -7.65
CA GLY A 189 -9.07 -7.16 -6.29
C GLY A 189 -9.32 -5.72 -5.83
N TYR A 190 -8.40 -4.79 -6.13
CA TYR A 190 -8.60 -3.38 -5.77
C TYR A 190 -9.77 -2.74 -6.54
N ILE A 191 -9.89 -2.98 -7.84
CA ILE A 191 -10.88 -2.28 -8.68
C ILE A 191 -12.26 -2.93 -8.66
N GLU A 192 -12.34 -4.27 -8.63
CA GLU A 192 -13.62 -4.99 -8.74
C GLU A 192 -14.26 -5.30 -7.39
N TYR A 193 -13.50 -5.23 -6.28
CA TYR A 193 -14.07 -5.49 -4.97
C TYR A 193 -14.89 -4.29 -4.47
N LYS A 194 -16.18 -4.52 -4.23
CA LYS A 194 -17.13 -3.53 -3.70
C LYS A 194 -17.13 -2.23 -4.52
N GLN A 195 -16.85 -1.09 -3.90
CA GLN A 195 -16.88 0.23 -4.56
C GLN A 195 -15.61 0.54 -5.37
N GLY A 196 -14.67 -0.41 -5.42
CA GLY A 196 -13.36 -0.22 -6.03
C GLY A 196 -12.43 0.65 -5.18
N ASP A 197 -11.14 0.57 -5.48
CA ASP A 197 -10.07 1.31 -4.84
C ASP A 197 -9.00 1.70 -5.86
N VAL A 198 -9.21 2.88 -6.44
CA VAL A 198 -8.28 3.48 -7.41
C VAL A 198 -6.96 3.85 -6.75
N ALA A 199 -6.98 4.31 -5.50
CA ALA A 199 -5.78 4.77 -4.82
C ALA A 199 -4.81 3.61 -4.57
N GLY A 200 -5.30 2.48 -4.04
CA GLY A 200 -4.52 1.28 -3.87
C GLY A 200 -4.00 0.72 -5.19
N ALA A 201 -4.84 0.71 -6.24
CA ALA A 201 -4.43 0.27 -7.58
C ALA A 201 -3.31 1.15 -8.19
N LEU A 202 -3.33 2.46 -7.97
CA LEU A 202 -2.26 3.38 -8.41
C LEU A 202 -0.93 3.10 -7.72
N VAL A 203 -0.92 2.63 -6.46
CA VAL A 203 0.31 2.21 -5.77
C VAL A 203 0.96 1.01 -6.49
N LEU A 204 0.15 0.07 -6.99
CA LEU A 204 0.66 -1.07 -7.75
C LEU A 204 1.32 -0.62 -9.06
N ALA A 205 0.67 0.29 -9.81
CA ALA A 205 1.25 0.86 -11.02
C ALA A 205 2.53 1.65 -10.73
N TRP A 206 2.51 2.48 -9.68
CA TRP A 206 3.66 3.25 -9.22
C TRP A 206 4.87 2.36 -8.90
N PHE A 207 4.64 1.24 -8.21
CA PHE A 207 5.68 0.25 -7.95
C PHE A 207 6.23 -0.36 -9.24
N LEU A 208 5.38 -0.80 -10.15
CA LEU A 208 5.80 -1.42 -11.42
C LEU A 208 6.61 -0.47 -12.29
N PHE A 209 6.25 0.81 -12.35
CA PHE A 209 7.08 1.83 -13.02
C PHE A 209 8.42 2.07 -12.32
N GLY A 210 8.45 1.98 -10.98
CA GLY A 210 9.69 1.99 -10.20
C GLY A 210 10.61 0.82 -10.54
N VAL A 211 10.07 -0.39 -10.68
CA VAL A 211 10.86 -1.57 -11.09
C VAL A 211 11.38 -1.39 -12.51
N PHE A 212 10.54 -0.89 -13.44
CA PHE A 212 10.98 -0.57 -14.80
C PHE A 212 12.15 0.42 -14.81
N GLU A 213 12.08 1.50 -14.04
CA GLU A 213 13.15 2.53 -14.04
C GLU A 213 14.48 1.98 -13.52
N HIS A 214 14.43 1.13 -12.49
CA HIS A 214 15.63 0.64 -11.81
C HIS A 214 16.28 -0.58 -12.46
N GLN A 215 15.48 -1.51 -13.01
CA GLN A 215 15.99 -2.81 -13.45
C GLN A 215 16.67 -2.73 -14.83
N THR A 216 17.88 -3.31 -14.93
CA THR A 216 18.66 -3.37 -16.18
C THR A 216 18.49 -4.70 -16.93
N GLU A 217 18.08 -5.76 -16.25
CA GLU A 217 17.82 -7.07 -16.88
C GLU A 217 16.60 -6.97 -17.82
N PRO A 218 16.77 -7.14 -19.15
CA PRO A 218 15.72 -6.81 -20.11
C PRO A 218 14.38 -7.51 -19.87
N ALA A 219 14.42 -8.79 -19.45
CA ALA A 219 13.20 -9.55 -19.19
C ALA A 219 12.38 -8.95 -18.04
N ILE A 220 13.05 -8.50 -16.98
CA ILE A 220 12.38 -7.91 -15.81
C ILE A 220 11.94 -6.48 -16.15
N HIS A 221 12.84 -5.69 -16.75
CA HIS A 221 12.63 -4.30 -17.14
C HIS A 221 11.37 -4.12 -18.01
N TRP A 222 11.30 -4.81 -19.15
CA TRP A 222 10.17 -4.66 -20.08
C TRP A 222 8.88 -5.31 -19.56
N THR A 223 8.99 -6.38 -18.77
CA THR A 223 7.82 -6.99 -18.11
C THR A 223 7.20 -6.02 -17.12
N ALA A 224 8.01 -5.35 -16.30
CA ALA A 224 7.55 -4.35 -15.34
C ALA A 224 6.81 -3.19 -16.04
N LEU A 225 7.33 -2.69 -17.17
CA LEU A 225 6.66 -1.66 -17.95
C LEU A 225 5.31 -2.13 -18.51
N GLY A 226 5.30 -3.29 -19.15
CA GLY A 226 4.08 -3.85 -19.74
C GLY A 226 2.97 -4.04 -18.70
N LEU A 227 3.32 -4.64 -17.56
CA LEU A 227 2.39 -4.80 -16.43
C LEU A 227 1.98 -3.46 -15.84
N GLY A 228 2.90 -2.50 -15.69
CA GLY A 228 2.61 -1.16 -15.19
C GLY A 228 1.58 -0.42 -16.04
N ILE A 229 1.72 -0.48 -17.37
CA ILE A 229 0.74 0.07 -18.32
C ILE A 229 -0.61 -0.64 -18.18
N VAL A 230 -0.64 -1.97 -18.13
CA VAL A 230 -1.87 -2.75 -17.98
C VAL A 230 -2.60 -2.38 -16.69
N VAL A 231 -1.89 -2.31 -15.56
CA VAL A 231 -2.45 -1.92 -14.26
C VAL A 231 -2.95 -0.48 -14.29
N ALA A 232 -2.18 0.45 -14.85
CA ALA A 232 -2.58 1.85 -14.96
C ALA A 232 -3.84 2.03 -15.81
N VAL A 233 -3.94 1.35 -16.96
CA VAL A 233 -5.12 1.38 -17.82
C VAL A 233 -6.32 0.73 -17.12
N TYR A 234 -6.14 -0.43 -16.48
CA TYR A 234 -7.21 -1.12 -15.76
C TYR A 234 -7.77 -0.27 -14.61
N THR A 235 -6.90 0.49 -13.94
CA THR A 235 -7.27 1.43 -12.87
C THR A 235 -8.24 2.51 -13.34
N LEU A 236 -8.26 2.84 -14.64
CA LEU A 236 -9.17 3.84 -15.21
C LEU A 236 -10.59 3.28 -15.46
N LYS A 237 -10.80 1.97 -15.37
CA LYS A 237 -12.08 1.30 -15.66
C LYS A 237 -13.28 1.96 -14.95
N PRO A 238 -13.27 2.25 -13.64
CA PRO A 238 -14.43 2.84 -12.97
C PRO A 238 -14.84 4.22 -13.52
N PHE A 239 -13.87 5.01 -14.00
CA PHE A 239 -14.14 6.33 -14.59
C PHE A 239 -14.81 6.22 -15.95
N VAL A 240 -14.34 5.28 -16.79
CA VAL A 240 -14.93 5.02 -18.11
C VAL A 240 -16.39 4.57 -17.98
N PHE A 241 -16.68 3.64 -17.07
CA PHE A 241 -18.05 3.20 -16.83
C PHE A 241 -18.97 4.32 -16.31
N ARG A 242 -18.46 5.21 -15.44
CA ARG A 242 -19.22 6.39 -14.97
C ARG A 242 -19.51 7.39 -16.10
N LEU A 243 -18.58 7.59 -17.03
CA LEU A 243 -18.77 8.50 -18.17
C LEU A 243 -19.81 7.95 -19.17
N ILE A 244 -19.71 6.67 -19.51
CA ILE A 244 -20.67 6.01 -20.42
C ILE A 244 -22.08 5.97 -19.79
N GLY A 245 -22.17 5.64 -18.50
CA GLY A 245 -23.45 5.62 -17.77
C GLY A 245 -24.14 7.00 -17.72
N ARG A 246 -23.36 8.08 -17.56
CA ARG A 246 -23.87 9.46 -17.59
C ARG A 246 -24.43 9.86 -18.96
N GLN A 247 -23.73 9.53 -20.04
CA GLN A 247 -24.20 9.83 -21.40
C GLN A 247 -25.50 9.08 -21.73
N SER A 248 -25.63 7.83 -21.29
CA SER A 248 -26.85 7.04 -21.51
C SER A 248 -28.07 7.63 -20.77
N ALA A 249 -27.87 8.19 -19.57
CA ALA A 249 -28.93 8.85 -18.79
C ALA A 249 -29.35 10.21 -19.38
N GLU A 250 -28.41 10.99 -19.93
CA GLU A 250 -28.71 12.26 -20.62
C GLU A 250 -29.40 12.05 -21.98
N SER A 251 -29.28 10.86 -22.58
CA SER A 251 -29.85 10.52 -23.89
C SER A 251 -31.27 9.94 -23.82
N ALA A 252 -31.81 9.71 -22.61
CA ALA A 252 -33.13 9.14 -22.45
C ALA A 252 -34.21 10.20 -22.81
N PRO A 253 -35.08 9.95 -23.81
CA PRO A 253 -36.14 10.89 -24.14
C PRO A 253 -37.08 11.00 -22.95
N LEU A 254 -37.37 12.24 -22.55
CA LEU A 254 -38.40 12.57 -21.56
C LEU A 254 -39.73 12.10 -22.13
N LEU A 255 -40.16 10.90 -21.77
CA LEU A 255 -41.50 10.42 -22.04
C LEU A 255 -42.45 11.24 -21.17
N GLY A 256 -43.03 12.27 -21.78
CA GLY A 256 -44.22 12.96 -21.31
C GLY A 256 -45.50 12.17 -21.62
#